data_AF-K9TJ93-F1
#
_entry.id   AF-K9TJ93-F1
#
_cell.length_a   1.000
_cell.length_b   1.000
_cell.length_c   1.000
_cell.angle_alpha   90.00
_cell.angle_beta   90.00
_cell.angle_gamma   90.00
#
_symmetry.space_group_name_H-M   'P 1'
#
loop_
_entity.id
_entity.type
_entity.pdbx_description
1 polymer ?
#
loop_
_entity_poly.entity_id
_entity_poly.type
_entity_poly.pdbx_seq_one_letter_code
_entity_poly.pdbx_strand_id
1 'polypeptide(L)'
;MNTTYPQPPALENFSLLQLTPSKPTSKRLPQRGKQSLDKAIVSCPIEIERLGIVKRTNTPYIVYRTPYGRGCTFIARKYLIQSLLSLLGIRDRPGEPITGISISEYRLTVQQGETLYTLGDREVFDYLERQNQAAIEALQVKLLPQQILVWNSLNGHINEVNPEGCSCYETSDPQSFCKHQVAAHLYLRNQGWGALAIYFKPNEQAATSSA
;
A
#
# COMPACT_ATOMS: atom_id res chain seq x y z
N MET A 1 46.97 19.08 -4.01
CA MET A 1 46.62 17.65 -4.07
C MET A 1 45.18 17.57 -4.56
N ASN A 2 44.97 17.16 -5.81
CA ASN A 2 43.64 17.02 -6.43
C ASN A 2 43.06 15.66 -6.06
N THR A 3 41.99 15.64 -5.27
CA THR A 3 41.20 14.43 -5.02
C THR A 3 40.07 14.36 -6.03
N THR A 4 40.28 13.56 -7.08
CA THR A 4 39.27 13.20 -8.07
C THR A 4 38.30 12.21 -7.41
N TYR A 5 37.06 12.64 -7.16
CA TYR A 5 35.98 11.72 -6.78
C TYR A 5 35.56 10.90 -8.01
N PRO A 6 35.36 9.57 -7.89
CA PRO A 6 34.77 8.79 -8.97
C PRO A 6 33.33 9.26 -9.21
N GLN A 7 33.03 9.64 -10.45
CA GLN A 7 31.67 9.91 -10.90
C GLN A 7 30.82 8.62 -10.75
N PRO A 8 29.58 8.72 -10.26
CA PRO A 8 28.66 7.58 -10.28
C PRO A 8 28.41 7.15 -11.73
N PRO A 9 28.23 5.85 -11.99
CA PRO A 9 27.92 5.37 -13.34
C PRO A 9 26.66 6.06 -13.87
N ALA A 10 26.71 6.45 -15.14
CA ALA A 10 25.63 7.10 -15.84
C ALA A 10 24.33 6.32 -15.66
N LEU A 11 23.25 7.03 -15.30
CA LEU A 11 21.88 6.52 -15.27
C LEU A 11 21.53 5.98 -16.66
N GLU A 12 21.69 4.67 -16.85
CA GLU A 12 21.25 3.98 -18.06
C GLU A 12 19.72 4.05 -18.14
N ASN A 13 19.23 4.85 -19.09
CA ASN A 13 17.93 4.77 -19.77
C ASN A 13 16.83 3.96 -19.06
N PHE A 14 16.24 4.55 -18.01
CA PHE A 14 15.06 4.03 -17.35
C PHE A 14 13.81 4.27 -18.22
N SER A 15 13.26 3.21 -18.82
CA SER A 15 11.92 3.27 -19.39
C SER A 15 10.88 3.16 -18.26
N LEU A 16 10.39 4.30 -17.80
CA LEU A 16 9.14 4.38 -17.04
C LEU A 16 8.01 3.81 -17.93
N LEU A 17 7.38 2.72 -17.48
CA LEU A 17 6.19 2.18 -18.15
C LEU A 17 5.03 3.16 -17.96
N GLN A 18 4.86 4.06 -18.92
CA GLN A 18 3.71 4.97 -18.99
C GLN A 18 2.40 4.17 -19.05
N LEU A 19 1.42 4.56 -18.24
CA LEU A 19 0.07 4.01 -18.24
C LEU A 19 -0.65 4.39 -19.55
N THR A 20 -0.49 3.60 -20.61
CA THR A 20 -1.38 3.73 -21.78
C THR A 20 -2.63 2.85 -21.60
N PRO A 21 -3.82 3.36 -21.97
CA PRO A 21 -5.04 2.56 -21.94
C PRO A 21 -4.99 1.51 -23.06
N SER A 22 -4.74 0.25 -22.69
CA SER A 22 -4.77 -0.87 -23.64
C SER A 22 -6.21 -1.28 -23.98
N LYS A 23 -6.55 -1.34 -25.27
CA LYS A 23 -7.79 -1.94 -25.78
C LYS A 23 -7.89 -3.42 -25.37
N PRO A 24 -9.09 -3.92 -25.01
CA PRO A 24 -9.25 -5.31 -24.61
C PRO A 24 -9.22 -6.23 -25.83
N THR A 25 -8.15 -7.01 -25.98
CA THR A 25 -8.14 -8.16 -26.90
C THR A 25 -8.52 -9.41 -26.12
N SER A 26 -9.67 -9.97 -26.51
CA SER A 26 -10.30 -11.14 -25.94
C SER A 26 -9.48 -12.41 -26.20
N LYS A 27 -8.97 -13.01 -25.11
CA LYS A 27 -8.94 -14.46 -24.89
C LYS A 27 -9.28 -14.68 -23.41
N ARG A 28 -10.35 -15.45 -23.14
CA ARG A 28 -10.88 -15.71 -21.79
C ARG A 28 -9.79 -16.32 -20.89
N LEU A 29 -9.17 -15.49 -20.06
CA LEU A 29 -8.63 -15.92 -18.78
C LEU A 29 -9.82 -16.28 -17.87
N PRO A 30 -9.68 -17.27 -16.96
CA PRO A 30 -10.70 -17.57 -15.97
C PRO A 30 -11.12 -16.27 -15.28
N GLN A 31 -12.43 -16.06 -15.14
CA GLN A 31 -12.99 -14.86 -14.51
C GLN A 31 -12.50 -14.79 -13.06
N ARG A 32 -11.37 -14.10 -12.87
CA ARG A 32 -10.92 -13.67 -11.56
C ARG A 32 -12.06 -12.86 -10.95
N GLY A 33 -12.60 -13.34 -9.83
CA GLY A 33 -13.42 -12.49 -8.97
C GLY A 33 -12.71 -11.15 -8.81
N LYS A 34 -13.46 -10.04 -8.90
CA LYS A 34 -12.90 -8.69 -8.73
C LYS A 34 -12.14 -8.66 -7.40
N GLN A 35 -10.81 -8.63 -7.46
CA GLN A 35 -9.97 -8.45 -6.27
C GLN A 35 -10.33 -7.10 -5.65
N SER A 36 -10.69 -7.12 -4.37
CA SER A 36 -11.01 -5.95 -3.56
C SER A 36 -9.98 -5.83 -2.44
N LEU A 37 -9.69 -4.62 -1.96
CA LEU A 37 -8.68 -4.37 -0.92
C LEU A 37 -9.06 -5.02 0.41
N ASP A 38 -10.36 -5.18 0.62
CA ASP A 38 -11.06 -5.81 1.74
C ASP A 38 -11.10 -7.35 1.63
N LYS A 39 -10.49 -7.93 0.59
CA LYS A 39 -10.31 -9.38 0.45
C LYS A 39 -8.83 -9.73 0.48
N ALA A 40 -8.52 -10.82 1.19
CA ALA A 40 -7.17 -11.36 1.25
C ALA A 40 -6.68 -11.77 -0.15
N ILE A 41 -5.42 -11.51 -0.45
CA ILE A 41 -4.75 -11.98 -1.66
C ILE A 41 -4.64 -13.51 -1.63
N VAL A 42 -4.37 -14.04 -0.43
CA VAL A 42 -4.26 -15.46 -0.11
C VAL A 42 -5.02 -15.68 1.20
N SER A 43 -5.80 -16.76 1.29
CA SER A 43 -6.69 -17.05 2.42
C SER A 43 -5.97 -17.50 3.71
N CYS A 44 -4.67 -17.28 3.82
CA CYS A 44 -3.86 -17.59 4.99
C CYS A 44 -2.70 -16.58 5.13
N PRO A 45 -2.04 -16.50 6.30
CA PRO A 45 -0.87 -15.65 6.48
C PRO A 45 0.21 -15.97 5.44
N ILE A 46 0.85 -14.93 4.93
CA ILE A 46 1.89 -15.02 3.89
C ILE A 46 3.14 -14.26 4.31
N GLU A 47 4.29 -14.75 3.85
CA GLU A 47 5.56 -14.02 3.84
C GLU A 47 5.97 -13.83 2.38
N ILE A 48 6.12 -12.60 1.92
CA ILE A 48 6.41 -12.27 0.53
C ILE A 48 7.92 -12.34 0.31
N GLU A 49 8.33 -13.14 -0.67
CA GLU A 49 9.71 -13.26 -1.10
C GLU A 49 10.02 -12.33 -2.27
N ARG A 50 9.02 -12.07 -3.12
CA ARG A 50 9.20 -11.31 -4.36
C ARG A 50 7.90 -10.66 -4.80
N LEU A 51 8.02 -9.43 -5.30
CA LEU A 51 7.03 -8.77 -6.15
C LEU A 51 7.65 -8.56 -7.53
N GLY A 52 6.87 -8.80 -8.60
CA GLY A 52 7.36 -8.63 -9.96
C GLY A 52 6.25 -8.27 -10.94
N ILE A 53 6.66 -7.97 -12.19
CA ILE A 53 5.74 -7.71 -13.31
C ILE A 53 6.06 -8.67 -14.45
N VAL A 54 5.03 -9.30 -15.01
CA VAL A 54 5.16 -10.09 -16.24
C VAL A 54 5.40 -9.14 -17.42
N LYS A 55 6.58 -9.22 -18.06
CA LYS A 55 7.01 -8.31 -19.13
C LYS A 55 6.00 -8.14 -20.27
N ARG A 56 5.30 -9.21 -20.67
CA ARG A 56 4.38 -9.20 -21.82
C ARG A 56 3.03 -8.58 -21.52
N THR A 57 2.50 -8.78 -20.32
CA THR A 57 1.13 -8.40 -19.96
C THR A 57 1.08 -7.26 -18.96
N ASN A 58 2.24 -6.83 -18.45
CA ASN A 58 2.37 -5.89 -17.33
C ASN A 58 1.52 -6.28 -16.12
N THR A 59 1.31 -7.59 -15.93
CA THR A 59 0.55 -8.13 -14.81
C THR A 59 1.47 -8.30 -13.61
N PRO A 60 1.20 -7.64 -12.47
CA PRO A 60 2.00 -7.86 -11.29
C PRO A 60 1.74 -9.23 -10.66
N TYR A 61 2.75 -9.80 -10.02
CA TYR A 61 2.66 -11.07 -9.29
C TYR A 61 3.49 -11.02 -8.02
N ILE A 62 3.08 -11.81 -7.04
CA ILE A 62 3.84 -12.04 -5.81
C ILE A 62 4.23 -13.52 -5.70
N VAL A 63 5.41 -13.76 -5.17
CA VAL A 63 5.87 -15.07 -4.70
C VAL A 63 5.95 -15.00 -3.20
N TYR A 64 5.39 -16.01 -2.52
CA TYR A 64 5.22 -15.99 -1.08
C TYR A 64 5.37 -17.38 -0.46
N ARG A 65 5.65 -17.43 0.84
CA ARG A 65 5.53 -18.63 1.67
C ARG A 65 4.27 -18.58 2.51
N THR A 66 3.75 -19.75 2.79
CA THR A 66 2.65 -20.01 3.73
C THR A 66 3.08 -21.14 4.67
N PRO A 67 2.32 -21.42 5.75
CA PRO A 67 2.51 -22.63 6.55
C PRO A 67 2.44 -23.94 5.74
N TYR A 68 1.82 -23.91 4.57
CA TYR A 68 1.61 -25.07 3.70
C TYR A 68 2.64 -25.17 2.55
N GLY A 69 3.59 -24.23 2.47
CA GLY A 69 4.63 -24.20 1.44
C GLY A 69 4.62 -22.92 0.61
N ARG A 70 5.39 -22.96 -0.48
CA ARG A 70 5.65 -21.81 -1.35
C ARG A 70 4.62 -21.70 -2.47
N GLY A 71 4.13 -20.49 -2.72
CA GLY A 71 3.12 -20.19 -3.73
C GLY A 71 3.47 -18.98 -4.58
N CYS A 72 2.71 -18.81 -5.67
CA CYS A 72 2.78 -17.64 -6.55
C CYS A 72 1.36 -17.26 -6.98
N THR A 73 1.05 -15.96 -6.98
CA THR A 73 -0.23 -15.47 -7.49
C THR A 73 -0.07 -14.16 -8.23
N PHE A 74 -0.79 -13.98 -9.33
CA PHE A 74 -0.87 -12.67 -9.97
C PHE A 74 -1.89 -11.80 -9.25
N ILE A 75 -1.60 -10.52 -9.11
CA ILE A 75 -2.50 -9.52 -8.54
C ILE A 75 -3.00 -8.58 -9.64
N ALA A 76 -4.22 -8.08 -9.49
CA ALA A 76 -4.78 -7.10 -10.41
C ALA A 76 -3.97 -5.81 -10.30
N ARG A 77 -3.63 -5.19 -11.43
CA ARG A 77 -2.88 -3.92 -11.45
C ARG A 77 -3.57 -2.82 -10.63
N LYS A 78 -4.90 -2.72 -10.73
CA LYS A 78 -5.70 -1.78 -9.94
C LYS A 78 -5.57 -2.04 -8.43
N TYR A 79 -5.56 -3.30 -8.01
CA TYR A 79 -5.36 -3.67 -6.61
C TYR A 79 -3.99 -3.17 -6.12
N LEU A 80 -2.92 -3.50 -6.85
CA LEU A 80 -1.56 -3.05 -6.49
C LEU A 80 -1.46 -1.52 -6.43
N ILE A 81 -2.02 -0.80 -7.40
CA ILE A 81 -2.02 0.67 -7.40
C ILE A 81 -2.69 1.22 -6.13
N GLN A 82 -3.86 0.70 -5.77
CA GLN A 82 -4.58 1.18 -4.58
C GLN A 82 -3.85 0.81 -3.29
N SER A 83 -3.26 -0.38 -3.21
CA SER A 83 -2.39 -0.79 -2.11
C SER A 83 -1.20 0.16 -1.95
N LEU A 84 -0.46 0.46 -3.03
CA LEU A 84 0.70 1.33 -2.99
C LEU A 84 0.34 2.77 -2.63
N LEU A 85 -0.76 3.29 -3.17
CA LEU A 85 -1.22 4.62 -2.77
C LEU A 85 -1.61 4.67 -1.28
N SER A 86 -2.16 3.58 -0.72
CA SER A 86 -2.50 3.50 0.69
C SER A 86 -1.24 3.45 1.57
N LEU A 87 -0.22 2.70 1.15
CA LEU A 87 1.11 2.73 1.76
C LEU A 87 1.73 4.15 1.73
N LEU A 88 1.66 4.85 0.60
CA LEU A 88 2.13 6.24 0.51
C LEU A 88 1.35 7.17 1.45
N GLY A 89 0.05 6.95 1.60
CA GLY A 89 -0.78 7.67 2.57
C GLY A 89 -0.36 7.44 4.02
N ILE A 90 0.05 6.22 4.39
CA ILE A 90 0.62 5.93 5.73
C ILE A 90 1.93 6.69 5.96
N ARG A 91 2.67 6.99 4.89
CA ARG A 91 3.90 7.79 4.93
C ARG A 91 3.67 9.30 4.81
N ASP A 92 2.45 9.76 5.06
CA ASP A 92 2.02 11.16 4.95
C ASP A 92 2.31 11.80 3.58
N ARG A 93 2.35 10.99 2.51
CA ARG A 93 2.55 11.50 1.14
C ARG A 93 1.20 11.79 0.48
N PRO A 94 0.99 13.00 -0.05
CA PRO A 94 -0.31 13.42 -0.59
C PRO A 94 -0.80 12.50 -1.72
N GLY A 95 -2.13 12.31 -1.74
CA GLY A 95 -2.82 11.26 -2.49
C GLY A 95 -3.07 11.55 -3.97
N GLU A 96 -2.09 12.09 -4.70
CA GLU A 96 -2.21 12.18 -6.15
C GLU A 96 -2.34 10.79 -6.80
N PRO A 97 -3.03 10.65 -7.94
CA PRO A 97 -3.12 9.38 -8.64
C PRO A 97 -1.74 8.85 -9.06
N ILE A 98 -1.51 7.53 -8.92
CA ILE A 98 -0.32 6.91 -9.51
C ILE A 98 -0.45 6.91 -11.02
N THR A 99 0.52 7.53 -11.70
CA THR A 99 0.63 7.60 -13.17
C THR A 99 1.61 6.58 -13.74
N GLY A 100 2.45 5.97 -12.90
CA GLY A 100 3.45 4.97 -13.32
C GLY A 100 3.92 4.07 -12.18
N ILE A 101 4.22 2.81 -12.50
CA ILE A 101 4.86 1.85 -11.59
C ILE A 101 5.99 1.15 -12.34
N SER A 102 7.16 1.08 -11.71
CA SER A 102 8.27 0.23 -12.13
C SER A 102 8.68 -0.67 -10.98
N ILE A 103 8.95 -1.95 -11.26
CA ILE A 103 9.39 -2.93 -10.28
C ILE A 103 10.72 -3.50 -10.77
N SER A 104 11.77 -3.25 -9.97
CA SER A 104 13.11 -3.80 -10.17
C SER A 104 13.37 -4.94 -9.18
N GLU A 105 14.57 -5.52 -9.19
CA GLU A 105 14.92 -6.64 -8.31
C GLU A 105 14.95 -6.28 -6.82
N TYR A 106 15.13 -5.00 -6.47
CA TYR A 106 15.29 -4.53 -5.08
C TYR A 106 14.46 -3.30 -4.70
N ARG A 107 13.73 -2.73 -5.66
CA ARG A 107 13.03 -1.45 -5.49
C ARG A 107 11.77 -1.41 -6.31
N LEU A 108 10.75 -0.81 -5.72
CA LEU A 108 9.55 -0.40 -6.41
C LEU A 108 9.52 1.13 -6.54
N THR A 109 9.30 1.61 -7.75
CA THR A 109 9.20 3.04 -8.04
C THR A 109 7.77 3.38 -8.43
N VAL A 110 7.21 4.40 -7.78
CA VAL A 110 5.88 4.93 -8.02
C VAL A 110 5.99 6.36 -8.53
N GLN A 111 5.30 6.68 -9.62
CA GLN A 111 5.15 8.05 -10.10
C GLN A 111 3.77 8.59 -9.70
N GLN A 112 3.73 9.74 -9.02
CA GLN A 112 2.53 10.53 -8.73
C GLN A 112 2.76 11.94 -9.29
N GLY A 113 2.03 12.29 -10.36
CA GLY A 113 2.26 13.53 -11.09
C GLY A 113 3.71 13.64 -11.59
N GLU A 114 4.41 14.69 -11.17
CA GLU A 114 5.83 14.92 -11.46
C GLU A 114 6.77 14.31 -10.41
N THR A 115 6.23 13.80 -9.30
CA THR A 115 7.02 13.25 -8.20
C THR A 115 7.27 11.76 -8.40
N LEU A 116 8.52 11.34 -8.17
CA LEU A 116 8.95 9.95 -8.20
C LEU A 116 9.28 9.47 -6.79
N TYR A 117 8.54 8.48 -6.32
CA TYR A 117 8.76 7.85 -5.02
C TYR A 117 9.43 6.49 -5.21
N THR A 118 10.54 6.27 -4.50
CA THR A 118 11.17 4.94 -4.39
C THR A 118 10.77 4.32 -3.06
N LEU A 119 10.24 3.10 -3.12
CA LEU A 119 9.86 2.27 -1.99
C LEU A 119 10.79 1.06 -1.95
N GLY A 120 11.26 0.71 -0.75
CA GLY A 120 12.06 -0.48 -0.54
C GLY A 120 11.20 -1.73 -0.64
N ASP A 121 11.74 -2.83 -1.17
CA ASP A 121 10.97 -4.07 -1.33
C ASP A 121 10.44 -4.60 -0.01
N ARG A 122 11.26 -4.58 1.04
CA ARG A 122 10.84 -5.01 2.38
C ARG A 122 9.65 -4.22 2.90
N GLU A 123 9.66 -2.90 2.73
CA GLU A 123 8.53 -2.05 3.12
C GLU A 123 7.25 -2.43 2.35
N VAL A 124 7.36 -2.68 1.05
CA VAL A 124 6.20 -3.07 0.23
C VAL A 124 5.70 -4.47 0.62
N PHE A 125 6.61 -5.39 0.92
CA PHE A 125 6.27 -6.76 1.32
C PHE A 125 5.54 -6.74 2.66
N ASP A 126 6.14 -6.09 3.66
CA ASP A 126 5.57 -5.85 4.97
C ASP A 126 4.16 -5.25 4.92
N TYR A 127 3.95 -4.28 4.02
CA TYR A 127 2.63 -3.68 3.78
C TYR A 127 1.63 -4.68 3.22
N LEU A 128 1.99 -5.39 2.14
CA LEU A 128 1.08 -6.34 1.49
C LEU A 128 0.74 -7.52 2.39
N GLU A 129 1.68 -7.98 3.21
CA GLU A 129 1.46 -9.01 4.23
C GLU A 129 0.46 -8.55 5.30
N ARG A 130 0.66 -7.34 5.85
CA ARG A 130 -0.26 -6.75 6.84
C ARG A 130 -1.63 -6.45 6.26
N GLN A 131 -1.70 -6.02 5.00
CA GLN A 131 -2.95 -5.88 4.26
C GLN A 131 -3.66 -7.23 4.12
N ASN A 132 -2.94 -8.29 3.75
CA ASN A 132 -3.49 -9.63 3.65
C ASN A 132 -4.01 -10.12 5.01
N GLN A 133 -3.25 -9.88 6.08
CA GLN A 133 -3.64 -10.23 7.45
C GLN A 133 -4.88 -9.48 7.92
N ALA A 134 -4.95 -8.16 7.68
CA ALA A 134 -6.13 -7.35 7.99
C ALA A 134 -7.41 -7.88 7.32
N ALA A 135 -7.28 -8.37 6.09
CA ALA A 135 -8.40 -8.96 5.36
C ALA A 135 -8.77 -10.37 5.85
N ILE A 136 -7.80 -11.20 6.26
CA ILE A 136 -8.04 -12.52 6.87
C ILE A 136 -8.78 -12.36 8.20
N GLU A 137 -8.35 -11.41 9.03
CA GLU A 137 -8.97 -11.11 10.32
C GLU A 137 -10.30 -10.35 10.20
N ALA A 138 -10.69 -9.98 8.97
CA ALA A 138 -11.88 -9.20 8.67
C ALA A 138 -12.00 -7.95 9.56
N LEU A 139 -10.91 -7.18 9.69
CA LEU A 139 -10.85 -6.00 10.54
C LEU A 139 -11.92 -4.98 10.11
N GLN A 140 -12.71 -4.53 11.07
CA GLN A 140 -13.77 -3.54 10.87
C GLN A 140 -13.31 -2.18 11.36
N VAL A 141 -13.64 -1.13 10.62
CA VAL A 141 -13.20 0.24 10.93
C VAL A 141 -14.40 1.12 11.23
N LYS A 142 -14.32 1.88 12.32
CA LYS A 142 -15.30 2.89 12.72
C LYS A 142 -14.60 4.23 12.93
N LEU A 143 -15.09 5.26 12.24
CA LEU A 143 -14.61 6.63 12.37
C LEU A 143 -15.32 7.34 13.53
N LEU A 144 -14.56 8.04 14.37
CA LEU A 144 -15.04 8.94 15.42
C LEU A 144 -14.35 10.31 15.25
N PRO A 145 -14.93 11.42 15.75
CA PRO A 145 -14.44 12.77 15.46
C PRO A 145 -12.94 13.03 15.69
N GLN A 146 -12.29 12.28 16.58
CA GLN A 146 -10.88 12.45 16.94
C GLN A 146 -10.07 11.15 16.97
N GLN A 147 -10.68 10.02 16.59
CA GLN A 147 -9.98 8.73 16.56
C GLN A 147 -10.60 7.75 15.56
N ILE A 148 -9.83 6.75 15.17
CA ILE A 148 -10.35 5.62 14.38
C ILE A 148 -10.26 4.35 15.23
N LEU A 149 -11.37 3.64 15.35
CA LEU A 149 -11.42 2.35 16.02
C LEU A 149 -11.36 1.24 14.99
N VAL A 150 -10.43 0.31 15.20
CA VAL A 150 -10.28 -0.90 14.39
C VAL A 150 -10.60 -2.11 15.27
N TRP A 151 -11.68 -2.81 14.92
CA TRP A 151 -12.18 -3.95 15.64
C TRP A 151 -11.83 -5.26 14.92
N ASN A 152 -11.21 -6.18 15.64
CA ASN A 152 -11.03 -7.56 15.21
C ASN A 152 -12.19 -8.41 15.76
N SER A 153 -13.09 -8.82 14.87
CA SER A 153 -14.26 -9.64 15.23
C SER A 153 -13.91 -11.06 15.71
N LEU A 154 -12.75 -11.60 15.33
CA LEU A 154 -12.34 -12.96 15.65
C LEU A 154 -11.88 -13.12 17.11
N ASN A 155 -11.23 -12.09 17.67
CA ASN A 155 -10.70 -12.13 19.03
C ASN A 155 -11.31 -11.05 19.95
N GLY A 156 -12.20 -10.20 19.45
CA GLY A 156 -12.90 -9.18 20.23
C GLY A 156 -12.08 -7.94 20.58
N HIS A 157 -10.82 -7.85 20.13
CA HIS A 157 -9.95 -6.72 20.46
C HIS A 157 -10.29 -5.48 19.64
N ILE A 158 -10.27 -4.32 20.31
CA ILE A 158 -10.43 -3.01 19.69
C ILE A 158 -9.09 -2.27 19.82
N ASN A 159 -8.59 -1.75 18.70
CA ASN A 159 -7.40 -0.92 18.67
C ASN A 159 -7.77 0.46 18.17
N GLU A 160 -7.37 1.48 18.91
CA GLU A 160 -7.39 2.87 18.50
C GLU A 160 -6.21 3.17 17.58
N VAL A 161 -6.50 3.89 16.49
CA VAL A 161 -5.55 4.42 15.51
C VAL A 161 -5.73 5.94 15.43
N ASN A 162 -4.64 6.67 15.60
CA ASN A 162 -4.58 8.13 15.58
C ASN A 162 -3.29 8.58 14.84
N PRO A 163 -3.01 9.89 14.68
CA PRO A 163 -1.78 10.35 14.02
C PRO A 163 -0.49 9.89 14.70
N GLU A 164 -0.52 9.65 16.01
CA GLU A 164 0.65 9.28 16.80
C GLU A 164 0.97 7.78 16.66
N GLY A 165 0.00 6.97 16.24
CA GLY A 165 0.22 5.56 15.94
C GLY A 165 -1.02 4.70 16.16
N CYS A 166 -0.77 3.46 16.58
CA CYS A 166 -1.81 2.51 16.96
C CYS A 166 -1.57 2.05 18.40
N SER A 167 -2.66 1.88 19.15
CA SER A 167 -2.64 1.29 20.50
C SER A 167 -2.24 -0.18 20.58
N CYS A 168 -1.90 -0.82 19.44
CA CYS A 168 -1.47 -2.21 19.43
C CYS A 168 0.03 -2.34 19.76
N TYR A 169 0.41 -3.44 20.41
CA TYR A 169 1.80 -3.69 20.82
C TYR A 169 2.75 -4.05 19.64
N GLU A 170 2.23 -4.13 18.41
CA GLU A 170 2.98 -4.61 17.23
C GLU A 170 4.01 -3.60 16.70
N THR A 171 3.96 -2.32 17.09
CA THR A 171 4.84 -1.27 16.54
C THR A 171 5.75 -0.69 17.61
N SER A 172 6.93 -1.28 17.77
CA SER A 172 8.04 -0.69 18.55
C SER A 172 8.98 0.16 17.69
N ASP A 173 8.95 -0.03 16.37
CA ASP A 173 9.72 0.77 15.40
C ASP A 173 8.86 1.92 14.85
N PRO A 174 9.28 3.19 15.00
CA PRO A 174 8.61 4.37 14.44
C PRO A 174 8.42 4.33 12.92
N GLN A 175 9.23 3.55 12.19
CA GLN A 175 9.08 3.39 10.74
C GLN A 175 8.17 2.22 10.35
N SER A 176 7.71 1.42 11.31
CA SER A 176 6.79 0.31 11.07
C SER A 176 5.33 0.75 11.17
N PHE A 177 4.46 0.10 10.41
CA PHE A 177 3.01 0.23 10.55
C PHE A 177 2.42 -1.14 10.90
N CYS A 178 1.31 -1.16 11.63
CA CYS A 178 0.57 -2.39 11.96
C CYS A 178 -0.57 -2.66 10.98
N LYS A 179 -1.17 -3.87 11.07
CA LYS A 179 -2.38 -4.22 10.29
C LYS A 179 -3.57 -3.30 10.56
N HIS A 180 -3.68 -2.71 11.76
CA HIS A 180 -4.77 -1.79 12.10
C HIS A 180 -4.62 -0.44 11.39
N GLN A 181 -3.41 0.11 11.31
CA GLN A 181 -3.12 1.31 10.52
C GLN A 181 -3.40 1.06 9.03
N VAL A 182 -3.01 -0.11 8.51
CA VAL A 182 -3.33 -0.50 7.13
C VAL A 182 -4.84 -0.53 6.90
N ALA A 183 -5.61 -1.18 7.78
CA ALA A 183 -7.07 -1.21 7.69
C ALA A 183 -7.70 0.19 7.75
N ALA A 184 -7.24 1.04 8.68
CA ALA A 184 -7.72 2.41 8.83
C ALA A 184 -7.46 3.25 7.58
N HIS A 185 -6.24 3.22 7.03
CA HIS A 185 -5.89 3.95 5.81
C HIS A 185 -6.66 3.45 4.59
N LEU A 186 -6.83 2.13 4.43
CA LEU A 186 -7.64 1.57 3.35
C LEU A 186 -9.10 2.03 3.45
N TYR A 187 -9.67 2.04 4.66
CA TYR A 187 -11.02 2.49 4.89
C TYR A 187 -11.18 3.98 4.58
N LEU A 188 -10.32 4.84 5.15
CA LEU A 188 -10.30 6.28 4.90
C LEU A 188 -10.20 6.58 3.41
N ARG A 189 -9.29 5.89 2.71
CA ARG A 189 -9.10 6.02 1.27
C ARG A 189 -10.36 5.74 0.48
N ASN A 190 -11.07 4.66 0.82
CA ASN A 190 -12.33 4.31 0.16
C ASN A 190 -13.43 5.35 0.39
N GLN A 191 -13.32 6.15 1.46
CA GLN A 191 -14.20 7.30 1.75
C GLN A 191 -13.70 8.62 1.12
N GLY A 192 -12.57 8.62 0.40
CA GLY A 192 -11.97 9.82 -0.18
C GLY A 192 -10.93 10.53 0.70
N TRP A 193 -10.54 9.95 1.84
CA TRP A 193 -9.60 10.52 2.81
C TRP A 193 -8.24 9.85 2.65
N GLY A 194 -7.27 10.57 2.08
CA GLY A 194 -6.01 9.98 1.60
C GLY A 194 -5.03 9.49 2.68
N ALA A 195 -5.14 9.97 3.93
CA ALA A 195 -4.27 9.61 5.06
C ALA A 195 -4.91 9.95 6.42
N LEU A 196 -4.42 9.33 7.52
CA LEU A 196 -4.86 9.62 8.89
C LEU A 196 -4.60 11.09 9.26
N ALA A 197 -3.39 11.60 9.04
CA ALA A 197 -3.04 12.98 9.37
C ALA A 197 -3.98 14.00 8.69
N ILE A 198 -4.49 13.70 7.49
CA ILE A 198 -5.47 14.53 6.78
C ILE A 198 -6.84 14.47 7.47
N TYR A 199 -7.29 13.28 7.88
CA TYR A 199 -8.55 13.10 8.59
C TYR A 199 -8.59 13.83 9.93
N PHE A 200 -7.46 13.86 10.65
CA PHE A 200 -7.34 14.49 11.96
C PHE A 200 -6.97 15.97 11.93
N LYS A 201 -6.93 16.63 10.75
CA LYS A 201 -6.68 18.07 10.70
C LYS A 201 -7.78 18.81 11.47
N PRO A 202 -7.44 19.66 12.45
CA PRO A 202 -8.43 20.52 13.07
C PRO A 202 -9.06 21.40 11.99
N ASN A 203 -10.40 21.45 11.97
CA ASN A 203 -11.15 22.31 11.06
C ASN A 203 -10.68 23.76 11.20
N GLU A 204 -9.91 24.27 10.24
CA GLU A 204 -9.56 25.70 10.16
C GLU A 204 -10.80 26.62 10.05
N GLN A 205 -11.98 26.04 9.81
CA GLN A 205 -13.25 26.75 9.71
C GLN A 205 -14.00 26.94 11.05
N ALA A 206 -13.52 26.40 12.17
CA ALA A 206 -14.13 26.65 13.48
C ALA A 206 -13.58 27.91 14.19
N ALA A 207 -12.50 28.50 13.66
CA ALA A 207 -11.84 29.67 14.25
C ALA A 207 -12.30 31.03 13.67
N THR A 208 -13.21 31.04 12.68
CA THR A 208 -13.72 32.27 12.06
C THR A 208 -15.18 32.58 12.38
N SER A 209 -15.85 31.78 13.21
CA SER A 209 -17.22 32.03 13.69
C SER A 209 -17.28 32.59 15.13
N SER A 210 -16.14 33.04 15.67
CA SER A 210 -16.04 33.71 16.97
C SER A 210 -15.18 34.99 16.90
N ALA A 211 -15.48 35.84 15.92
CA ALA A 211 -15.01 37.23 15.86
C ALA A 211 -16.21 38.17 15.64
#